data_AF-A0A0C9WMU6-F1
#
_entry.id   AF-A0A0C9WMU6-F1
#
_cell.length_a   1.000
_cell.length_b   1.000
_cell.length_c   1.000
_cell.angle_alpha   90.00
_cell.angle_beta   90.00
_cell.angle_gamma   90.00
#
_symmetry.space_group_name_H-M   'P 1'
#
loop_
_entity.id
_entity.type
_entity.pdbx_description
1 polymer ?
#
loop_
_entity_poly.entity_id
_entity_poly.type
_entity_poly.pdbx_seq_one_letter_code
_entity_poly.pdbx_strand_id
1 'polypeptide(L)'
;KGTKPKIPDIPWGENHDKLIWEFITECEKDVNYKVLFGKKKTGENTSGDSKITMFKCIAKVIMPDIFAVNGTTVGNQLKGQLKRLTKTYRKHTARLQQTGGGLEDENCVDSQEEHMKSCKELGDGPNDTTPVDALNLWQQIEKDFKFFPHLHKV
;
A
#
# COMPACT_ATOMS: atom_id res chain seq x y z
N LYS A 1 32.98 9.58 19.90
CA LYS A 1 31.66 9.63 19.21
C LYS A 1 31.63 8.46 18.23
N GLY A 2 30.85 7.41 18.51
CA GLY A 2 30.78 6.24 17.63
C GLY A 2 30.03 6.60 16.33
N THR A 3 30.65 6.31 15.19
CA THR A 3 30.05 6.44 13.86
C THR A 3 28.82 5.56 13.81
N LYS A 4 27.62 6.15 13.72
CA LYS A 4 26.39 5.38 13.51
C LYS A 4 26.55 4.60 12.19
N PRO A 5 26.28 3.28 12.16
CA PRO A 5 26.36 2.52 10.93
C PRO A 5 25.47 3.17 9.87
N LYS A 6 26.07 3.53 8.72
CA LYS A 6 25.32 4.03 7.57
C LYS A 6 24.47 2.88 7.05
N ILE A 7 23.16 3.08 7.05
CA ILE A 7 22.23 2.11 6.51
C ILE A 7 22.35 2.21 4.98
N PRO A 8 22.52 1.08 4.28
CA PRO A 8 22.55 1.11 2.82
C PRO A 8 21.20 1.59 2.28
N ASP A 9 21.25 2.33 1.17
CA ASP A 9 20.02 2.75 0.50
C ASP A 9 19.26 1.52 0.02
N ILE A 10 17.94 1.51 0.26
CA ILE A 10 17.09 0.39 -0.15
C ILE A 10 16.84 0.50 -1.67
N PRO A 11 17.16 -0.54 -2.46
CA PRO A 11 17.06 -0.52 -3.92
C PRO A 11 15.61 -0.74 -4.40
N TRP A 12 14.70 0.17 -4.06
CA TRP A 12 13.27 0.02 -4.34
C TRP A 12 12.94 -0.20 -5.83
N GLY A 13 13.70 0.45 -6.74
CA GLY A 13 13.46 0.42 -8.18
C GLY A 13 14.26 -0.62 -8.96
N GLU A 14 15.10 -1.41 -8.30
CA GLU A 14 15.92 -2.42 -8.98
C GLU A 14 15.10 -3.68 -9.31
N ASN A 15 15.60 -4.46 -10.27
CA ASN A 15 15.00 -5.75 -10.67
C ASN A 15 13.49 -5.64 -10.97
N HIS A 16 13.09 -4.64 -11.75
CA HIS A 16 11.68 -4.39 -12.10
C HIS A 16 10.76 -4.14 -10.89
N ASP A 17 11.29 -3.46 -9.87
CA ASP A 17 10.61 -3.17 -8.60
C ASP A 17 10.27 -4.44 -7.79
N LYS A 18 11.11 -5.48 -7.90
CA LYS A 18 10.92 -6.77 -7.19
C LYS A 18 10.65 -6.58 -5.70
N LEU A 19 11.35 -5.66 -5.06
CA LEU A 19 11.20 -5.42 -3.63
C LEU A 19 9.87 -4.75 -3.27
N ILE A 20 9.35 -3.89 -4.15
CA ILE A 20 8.01 -3.30 -3.97
C ILE A 20 6.94 -4.39 -4.13
N TRP A 21 7.12 -5.29 -5.10
CA TRP A 21 6.23 -6.45 -5.27
C TRP A 21 6.23 -7.37 -4.05
N GLU A 22 7.40 -7.78 -3.57
CA GLU A 22 7.52 -8.61 -2.35
C GLU A 22 6.89 -7.91 -1.14
N PHE A 23 7.09 -6.60 -1.01
CA PHE A 23 6.47 -5.82 0.06
C PHE A 23 4.94 -5.83 -0.03
N ILE A 24 4.36 -5.60 -1.22
CA ILE A 24 2.91 -5.63 -1.42
C ILE A 24 2.35 -7.03 -1.14
N THR A 25 3.00 -8.09 -1.63
CA THR A 25 2.60 -9.47 -1.36
C THR A 25 2.61 -9.79 0.14
N GLU A 26 3.60 -9.30 0.89
CA GLU A 26 3.59 -9.43 2.35
C GLU A 26 2.43 -8.64 3.00
N CYS A 27 2.09 -7.46 2.49
CA CYS A 27 0.93 -6.68 2.95
C CYS A 27 -0.42 -7.38 2.68
N GLU A 28 -0.53 -8.14 1.59
CA GLU A 28 -1.73 -8.88 1.20
C GLU A 28 -2.03 -10.09 2.09
N LYS A 29 -1.02 -10.66 2.78
CA LYS A 29 -1.21 -11.79 3.70
C LYS A 29 -2.18 -11.41 4.81
N ASP A 30 -3.20 -12.22 5.05
CA ASP A 30 -4.28 -11.91 6.00
C ASP A 30 -3.79 -11.52 7.41
N VAL A 31 -2.73 -12.17 7.91
CA VAL A 31 -2.13 -11.85 9.22
C VAL A 31 -1.57 -10.43 9.25
N ASN A 32 -0.90 -10.02 8.19
CA ASN A 32 -0.28 -8.69 8.08
C ASN A 32 -1.34 -7.65 7.74
N TYR A 33 -2.22 -7.98 6.79
CA TYR A 33 -3.34 -7.16 6.35
C TYR A 33 -4.14 -6.64 7.53
N LYS A 34 -4.54 -7.56 8.41
CA LYS A 34 -5.40 -7.26 9.55
C LYS A 34 -4.80 -6.26 10.53
N VAL A 35 -3.48 -6.27 10.67
CA VAL A 35 -2.72 -5.32 11.50
C VAL A 35 -2.54 -3.98 10.78
N LEU A 36 -2.25 -4.01 9.47
CA LEU A 36 -1.90 -2.83 8.70
C LEU A 36 -3.12 -1.99 8.27
N PHE A 37 -4.19 -2.65 7.84
CA PHE A 37 -5.37 -2.05 7.23
C PHE A 37 -6.65 -2.27 8.04
N GLY A 38 -6.59 -3.08 9.10
CA GLY A 38 -7.71 -3.34 10.00
C GLY A 38 -8.58 -4.51 9.54
N LYS A 39 -9.83 -4.52 10.00
CA LYS A 39 -10.76 -5.66 9.83
C LYS A 39 -11.39 -5.63 8.44
N LYS A 40 -11.47 -6.79 7.77
CA LYS A 40 -12.25 -6.93 6.53
C LYS A 40 -13.74 -7.07 6.83
N LYS A 41 -14.10 -7.70 7.96
CA LYS A 41 -15.48 -8.01 8.33
C LYS A 41 -15.88 -7.40 9.68
N THR A 42 -17.14 -6.98 9.78
CA THR A 42 -17.76 -6.56 11.04
C THR A 42 -17.79 -7.76 11.99
N GLY A 43 -17.13 -7.64 13.16
CA GLY A 43 -17.07 -8.69 14.19
C GLY A 43 -15.71 -9.37 14.36
N GLU A 44 -14.73 -9.13 13.48
CA GLU A 44 -13.36 -9.62 13.71
C GLU A 44 -12.70 -8.87 14.89
N ASN A 45 -11.85 -9.51 15.69
CA ASN A 45 -11.04 -8.79 16.68
C ASN A 45 -9.84 -8.14 16.00
N THR A 46 -9.50 -6.89 16.30
CA THR A 46 -8.22 -6.29 15.84
C THR A 46 -7.07 -7.04 16.50
N SER A 47 -5.96 -7.22 15.79
CA SER A 47 -4.73 -7.64 16.48
C SER A 47 -4.29 -6.52 17.42
N GLY A 48 -3.75 -6.89 18.58
CA GLY A 48 -3.09 -5.93 19.50
C GLY A 48 -1.69 -5.52 19.04
N ASP A 49 -1.18 -6.11 17.95
CA ASP A 49 0.13 -5.79 17.42
C ASP A 49 0.17 -4.39 16.81
N SER A 50 1.29 -3.68 17.02
CA SER A 50 1.48 -2.39 16.40
C SER A 50 1.84 -2.51 14.92
N LYS A 51 1.35 -1.57 14.09
CA LYS A 51 1.73 -1.48 12.66
C LYS A 51 3.24 -1.43 12.46
N ILE A 52 3.98 -0.76 13.36
CA ILE A 52 5.44 -0.68 13.27
C ILE A 52 6.11 -2.02 13.57
N THR A 53 5.57 -2.83 14.49
CA THR A 53 6.02 -4.21 14.69
C THR A 53 5.83 -5.01 13.41
N MET A 54 4.67 -4.89 12.76
CA MET A 54 4.40 -5.60 11.51
C MET A 54 5.35 -5.20 10.38
N PHE A 55 5.64 -3.90 10.21
CA PHE A 55 6.64 -3.46 9.22
C PHE A 55 8.04 -4.00 9.52
N LYS A 56 8.43 -4.17 10.79
CA LYS A 56 9.71 -4.81 11.13
C LYS A 56 9.69 -6.30 10.78
N CYS A 57 8.59 -7.00 11.02
CA CYS A 57 8.44 -8.40 10.64
C CYS A 57 8.56 -8.58 9.13
N ILE A 58 7.85 -7.76 8.34
CA ILE A 58 7.93 -7.77 6.88
C ILE A 58 9.34 -7.44 6.40
N ALA A 59 9.97 -6.41 6.96
CA ALA A 59 11.36 -6.05 6.63
C ALA A 59 12.34 -7.21 6.87
N LYS A 60 12.17 -7.96 7.95
CA LYS A 60 12.99 -9.14 8.25
C LYS A 60 12.80 -10.25 7.21
N VAL A 61 11.62 -10.36 6.60
CA VAL A 61 11.33 -11.36 5.56
C VAL A 61 11.92 -10.96 4.22
N ILE A 62 11.67 -9.73 3.76
CA ILE A 62 12.01 -9.31 2.38
C ILE A 62 13.42 -8.72 2.26
N MET A 63 14.03 -8.28 3.35
CA MET A 63 15.37 -7.68 3.36
C MET A 63 16.16 -8.03 4.64
N PRO A 64 16.40 -9.33 4.92
CA PRO A 64 17.03 -9.78 6.16
C PRO A 64 18.42 -9.14 6.40
N ASP A 65 19.21 -8.96 5.34
CA ASP A 65 20.57 -8.41 5.45
C ASP A 65 20.56 -6.94 5.88
N ILE A 66 19.69 -6.12 5.28
CA ILE A 66 19.54 -4.70 5.64
C ILE A 66 18.89 -4.58 7.03
N PHE A 67 17.94 -5.47 7.35
CA PHE A 67 17.30 -5.52 8.64
C PHE A 67 18.28 -5.84 9.78
N ALA A 68 19.26 -6.73 9.55
CA ALA A 68 20.30 -7.06 10.52
C ALA A 68 21.17 -5.84 10.91
N VAL A 69 21.32 -4.87 10.00
CA VAL A 69 22.05 -3.62 10.26
C VAL A 69 21.23 -2.67 11.12
N ASN A 70 19.97 -2.39 10.73
CA ASN A 70 19.09 -1.51 11.51
C ASN A 70 17.60 -1.76 11.24
N GLY A 71 17.04 -2.80 11.86
CA GLY A 71 15.64 -3.17 11.66
C GLY A 71 14.62 -2.09 12.04
N THR A 72 14.95 -1.18 12.97
CA THR A 72 14.03 -0.08 13.33
C THR A 72 13.92 0.95 12.21
N THR A 73 15.05 1.37 11.64
CA THR A 73 15.02 2.32 10.52
C THR A 73 14.38 1.71 9.28
N VAL A 74 14.70 0.45 8.98
CA VAL A 74 14.12 -0.25 7.83
C VAL A 74 12.60 -0.38 7.98
N GLY A 75 12.09 -0.74 9.15
CA GLY A 75 10.64 -0.75 9.41
C GLY A 75 9.98 0.62 9.19
N ASN A 76 10.65 1.72 9.56
CA ASN A 76 10.16 3.06 9.27
C ASN A 76 10.21 3.40 7.77
N GLN A 77 11.22 2.92 7.04
CA GLN A 77 11.29 3.08 5.58
C GLN A 77 10.15 2.34 4.87
N LEU A 78 9.80 1.11 5.29
CA LEU A 78 8.63 0.39 4.77
C LEU A 78 7.32 1.14 5.05
N LYS A 79 7.16 1.68 6.27
CA LYS A 79 6.02 2.54 6.59
C LYS A 79 5.95 3.74 5.64
N GLY A 80 7.07 4.41 5.41
CA GLY A 80 7.16 5.53 4.46
C GLY A 80 6.83 5.12 3.02
N GLN A 81 7.28 3.93 2.60
CA GLN A 81 6.99 3.39 1.28
C GLN A 81 5.51 3.08 1.10
N LEU A 82 4.86 2.46 2.09
CA LEU A 82 3.41 2.25 2.05
C LEU A 82 2.66 3.58 1.94
N LYS A 83 3.06 4.60 2.70
CA LYS A 83 2.47 5.95 2.59
C LYS A 83 2.56 6.51 1.17
N ARG A 84 3.68 6.31 0.48
CA ARG A 84 3.89 6.75 -0.91
C ARG A 84 2.97 5.98 -1.87
N LEU A 85 2.95 4.64 -1.76
CA LEU A 85 2.10 3.79 -2.58
C LEU A 85 0.62 4.14 -2.41
N THR A 86 0.14 4.28 -1.17
CA THR A 86 -1.25 4.67 -0.88
C THR A 86 -1.56 6.06 -1.42
N LYS A 87 -0.63 7.02 -1.34
CA LYS A 87 -0.85 8.37 -1.89
C LYS A 87 -0.99 8.34 -3.42
N THR A 88 -0.14 7.59 -4.11
CA THR A 88 -0.23 7.43 -5.57
C THR A 88 -1.51 6.69 -5.96
N TYR A 89 -1.85 5.60 -5.27
CA TYR A 89 -3.10 4.88 -5.44
C TYR A 89 -4.31 5.82 -5.34
N ARG A 90 -4.42 6.61 -4.26
CA ARG A 90 -5.53 7.57 -4.06
C ARG A 90 -5.68 8.56 -5.22
N LYS A 91 -4.57 9.06 -5.78
CA LYS A 91 -4.64 9.96 -6.95
C LYS A 91 -5.26 9.28 -8.16
N HIS A 92 -4.90 8.02 -8.40
CA HIS A 92 -5.47 7.25 -9.50
C HIS A 92 -6.93 6.86 -9.24
N THR A 93 -7.29 6.52 -8.01
CA THR A 93 -8.69 6.22 -7.65
C THR A 93 -9.57 7.45 -7.75
N ALA A 94 -9.09 8.62 -7.31
CA ALA A 94 -9.82 9.88 -7.47
C ALA A 94 -10.06 10.19 -8.96
N ARG A 95 -9.06 9.96 -9.82
CA ARG A 95 -9.21 10.11 -11.28
C ARG A 95 -10.30 9.15 -11.84
N LEU A 96 -10.42 7.95 -11.28
CA LEU A 96 -11.42 6.96 -11.68
C LEU A 96 -12.84 7.32 -11.18
N GLN A 97 -12.94 7.90 -9.97
CA GLN A 97 -14.21 8.37 -9.37
C GLN A 97 -14.70 9.69 -9.98
N GLN A 98 -13.80 10.57 -10.42
CA GLN A 98 -14.13 11.89 -11.00
C GLN A 98 -14.97 11.78 -12.28
N THR A 99 -14.98 10.62 -12.95
CA THR A 99 -15.87 10.33 -14.08
C THR A 99 -17.33 10.10 -13.64
N GLY A 100 -17.61 10.07 -12.33
CA GLY A 100 -18.94 9.89 -11.71
C GLY A 100 -19.45 11.04 -10.82
N GLY A 101 -18.69 12.14 -10.63
CA GLY A 101 -19.19 13.40 -10.05
C GLY A 101 -18.46 13.92 -8.79
N GLY A 102 -18.00 15.18 -8.87
CA GLY A 102 -17.70 16.07 -7.73
C GLY A 102 -16.27 16.03 -7.14
N LEU A 103 -15.61 17.19 -7.04
CA LEU A 103 -14.33 17.35 -6.31
C LEU A 103 -14.52 17.08 -4.81
N GLU A 104 -13.67 16.23 -4.22
CA GLU A 104 -13.43 16.27 -2.78
C GLU A 104 -12.07 16.94 -2.48
N ASP A 105 -12.12 17.83 -1.49
CA ASP A 105 -11.11 18.81 -1.09
C ASP A 105 -9.73 18.22 -0.75
N GLU A 106 -8.70 19.02 -1.01
CA GLU A 106 -7.28 18.78 -0.74
C GLU A 106 -6.90 18.66 0.77
N ASN A 107 -7.88 18.48 1.66
CA ASN A 107 -7.67 18.32 3.11
C ASN A 107 -8.14 16.95 3.62
N CYS A 108 -7.55 15.86 3.11
CA CYS A 108 -7.76 14.53 3.67
C CYS A 108 -6.98 14.39 4.99
N VAL A 109 -7.71 14.52 6.09
CA VAL A 109 -7.25 14.27 7.47
C VAL A 109 -6.67 12.84 7.56
N ASP A 110 -5.61 12.69 8.36
CA ASP A 110 -4.65 11.58 8.50
C ASP A 110 -5.23 10.18 8.85
N SER A 111 -6.52 9.93 8.61
CA SER A 111 -7.16 8.62 8.76
C SER A 111 -6.90 7.77 7.52
N GLN A 112 -5.72 7.17 7.46
CA GLN A 112 -5.33 6.23 6.40
C GLN A 112 -6.34 5.06 6.24
N GLU A 113 -7.00 4.68 7.34
CA GLU A 113 -7.90 3.53 7.48
C GLU A 113 -9.31 3.76 6.90
N GLU A 114 -9.89 4.95 7.09
CA GLU A 114 -11.26 5.19 6.62
C GLU A 114 -11.34 5.39 5.11
N HIS A 115 -10.34 6.05 4.51
CA HIS A 115 -10.37 6.38 3.09
C HIS A 115 -10.00 5.20 2.17
N MET A 116 -9.22 4.22 2.66
CA MET A 116 -8.97 2.98 1.92
C MET A 116 -10.25 2.13 1.83
N LYS A 117 -11.13 2.25 2.83
CA LYS A 117 -12.43 1.57 2.87
C LYS A 117 -13.44 2.19 1.88
N SER A 118 -13.41 3.51 1.67
CA SER A 118 -14.33 4.21 0.75
C SER A 118 -14.04 4.00 -0.74
N CYS A 119 -12.83 3.59 -1.12
CA CYS A 119 -12.46 3.36 -2.53
C CYS A 119 -12.99 2.04 -3.12
N LYS A 120 -13.73 1.23 -2.34
CA LYS A 120 -14.16 -0.15 -2.68
C LYS A 120 -15.39 -0.25 -3.58
N GLU A 121 -15.94 0.85 -4.07
CA GLU A 121 -17.18 0.81 -4.88
C GLU A 121 -17.01 0.12 -6.25
N LEU A 122 -15.76 -0.13 -6.70
CA LEU A 122 -15.43 -0.95 -7.88
C LEU A 122 -15.02 -2.40 -7.56
N GLY A 123 -15.11 -2.85 -6.30
CA GLY A 123 -14.87 -4.24 -5.93
C GLY A 123 -13.45 -4.76 -6.25
N ASP A 124 -13.36 -5.86 -7.01
CA ASP A 124 -12.10 -6.51 -7.41
C ASP A 124 -11.47 -5.91 -8.68
N GLY A 125 -12.02 -4.80 -9.19
CA GLY A 125 -11.65 -4.17 -10.46
C GLY A 125 -12.75 -4.27 -11.53
N PRO A 126 -12.43 -3.92 -12.78
CA PRO A 126 -13.40 -3.94 -13.87
C PRO A 126 -13.97 -5.35 -14.09
N ASN A 127 -15.28 -5.45 -14.16
CA ASN A 127 -16.03 -6.66 -14.50
C ASN A 127 -16.79 -6.48 -15.83
N ASP A 128 -17.51 -7.50 -16.28
CA ASP A 128 -18.27 -7.51 -17.54
C ASP A 128 -19.36 -6.40 -17.62
N THR A 129 -19.68 -5.76 -16.49
CA THR A 129 -20.65 -4.66 -16.41
C THR A 129 -19.99 -3.27 -16.33
N THR A 130 -18.66 -3.20 -16.31
CA THR A 130 -17.93 -1.94 -16.19
C THR A 130 -18.01 -1.15 -17.50
N PRO A 131 -18.40 0.15 -17.48
CA PRO A 131 -18.41 0.98 -18.67
C PRO A 131 -17.06 0.98 -19.38
N VAL A 132 -17.07 0.95 -20.72
CA VAL A 132 -15.85 0.91 -21.56
C VAL A 132 -14.89 2.04 -21.21
N ASP A 133 -15.40 3.23 -20.89
CA ASP A 133 -14.58 4.38 -20.49
C ASP A 133 -13.86 4.16 -19.16
N ALA A 134 -14.51 3.54 -18.18
CA ALA A 134 -13.90 3.17 -16.90
C ALA A 134 -12.85 2.05 -17.08
N LEU A 135 -13.11 1.09 -17.98
CA LEU A 135 -12.14 0.05 -18.34
C LEU A 135 -10.89 0.64 -19.01
N ASN A 136 -11.06 1.57 -19.95
CA ASN A 136 -9.95 2.25 -20.63
C ASN A 136 -9.08 3.05 -19.64
N LEU A 137 -9.73 3.77 -18.72
CA LEU A 137 -9.03 4.49 -17.65
C LEU A 137 -8.30 3.56 -16.69
N TRP A 138 -8.91 2.44 -16.31
CA TRP A 138 -8.26 1.42 -15.48
C TRP A 138 -6.99 0.88 -16.15
N GLN A 139 -7.08 0.48 -17.41
CA GLN A 139 -5.93 -0.03 -18.17
C GLN A 139 -4.82 1.02 -18.32
N GLN A 140 -5.18 2.30 -18.46
CA GLN A 140 -4.20 3.38 -18.48
C GLN A 140 -3.51 3.53 -17.12
N ILE A 141 -4.28 3.52 -16.03
CA ILE A 141 -3.74 3.59 -14.67
C ILE A 141 -2.81 2.41 -14.39
N GLU A 142 -3.15 1.20 -14.82
CA GLU A 142 -2.31 0.02 -14.65
C GLU A 142 -0.96 0.15 -15.38
N LYS A 143 -0.95 0.77 -16.57
CA LYS A 143 0.30 1.08 -17.29
C LYS A 143 1.14 2.13 -16.56
N ASP A 144 0.51 3.17 -16.03
CA ASP A 144 1.19 4.27 -15.33
C ASP A 144 1.66 3.85 -13.92
N PHE A 145 0.92 2.95 -13.28
CA PHE A 145 1.13 2.50 -11.91
C PHE A 145 0.76 1.02 -11.78
N LYS A 146 1.70 0.15 -12.17
CA LYS A 146 1.55 -1.32 -12.19
C LYS A 146 1.11 -1.97 -10.86
N PHE A 147 1.26 -1.27 -9.73
CA PHE A 147 0.84 -1.76 -8.41
C PHE A 147 -0.64 -1.50 -8.13
N PHE A 148 -1.33 -0.73 -8.98
CA PHE A 148 -2.71 -0.30 -8.78
C PHE A 148 -3.68 -1.46 -8.50
N PRO A 149 -3.70 -2.55 -9.29
CA PRO A 149 -4.68 -3.63 -9.07
C PRO A 149 -4.46 -4.36 -7.74
N HIS A 150 -3.20 -4.50 -7.30
CA HIS A 150 -2.87 -5.14 -6.04
C HIS A 150 -3.23 -4.25 -4.86
N LEU A 151 -2.89 -2.95 -4.93
CA LEU A 151 -3.27 -1.99 -3.90
C LEU A 151 -4.78 -1.76 -3.81
N HIS A 152 -5.54 -2.06 -4.87
CA HIS A 152 -7.01 -2.03 -4.84
C HIS A 152 -7.60 -3.18 -3.99
N LYS A 153 -6.93 -4.33 -3.95
CA LYS A 153 -7.31 -5.51 -3.16
C LYS A 153 -6.98 -5.36 -1.67
N VAL A 154 -6.12 -4.40 -1.34
CA VAL A 154 -5.65 -4.14 0.02
C VAL A 154 -6.50 -3.03 0.65
#